data_AF-A0AAV8XMW9-F1
#
_entry.id   AF-A0AAV8XMW9-F1
#
_cell.length_a   1.000
_cell.length_b   1.000
_cell.length_c   1.000
_cell.angle_alpha   90.00
_cell.angle_beta   90.00
_cell.angle_gamma   90.00
#
_symmetry.space_group_name_H-M   'P 1'
#
loop_
_entity.id
_entity.type
_entity.pdbx_description
1 polymer ?
#
loop_
_entity_poly.entity_id
_entity_poly.type
_entity_poly.pdbx_seq_one_letter_code
_entity_poly.pdbx_strand_id
1 'polypeptide(L)'
;MDIRLERGFTLEEAIQMAYDDDIDVHEIYIEPPEANILTDKDSGEEDGGGLLDNLSGRQLLPKAELVLRSAVTVDEAEPEEILVRPANGSDPNDVYLDIFEEFLGDDVIGLLVEQSNKYALFCNQPHPNISKEEMKCAIGILIVTGYNELPGRDFYWDSKMDMKNSMVSDSMRRDRFRQIIKYLHCADNLQPHLQDKMWKLRPLMDLLKSKFIKNWIPEQDLDYDESMIKYFGKHSCKQFIRGKPIRFGYKMWCLNSATDYLVNFDMYQGKNPRANTVYETHFENVLLH
;
A
#
# COMPACT_ATOMS: atom_id res chain seq x y z
N MET A 1 -2.78 34.38 -16.41
CA MET A 1 -1.83 34.53 -15.30
C MET A 1 -0.79 33.45 -15.55
N ASP A 2 0.46 33.84 -15.75
CA ASP A 2 1.54 32.95 -16.23
C ASP A 2 1.72 31.75 -15.29
N ILE A 3 1.43 30.55 -15.79
CA ILE A 3 1.70 29.31 -15.07
C ILE A 3 3.15 28.94 -15.37
N ARG A 4 4.03 29.06 -14.36
CA ARG A 4 5.40 28.58 -14.46
C ARG A 4 5.42 27.07 -14.26
N LEU A 5 6.05 26.40 -15.22
CA LEU A 5 6.22 24.96 -15.36
C LEU A 5 7.22 24.41 -14.34
N GLU A 6 6.75 23.56 -13.42
CA GLU A 6 7.63 22.67 -12.66
C GLU A 6 7.23 21.21 -12.92
N ARG A 7 8.09 20.55 -13.71
CA ARG A 7 8.03 19.19 -14.29
C ARG A 7 7.04 19.02 -15.46
N GLY A 8 7.55 19.19 -16.69
CA GLY A 8 6.80 18.82 -17.90
C GLY A 8 6.70 17.30 -18.02
N PHE A 9 5.49 16.80 -18.25
CA PHE A 9 5.22 15.40 -18.56
C PHE A 9 5.72 15.05 -19.96
N THR A 10 6.04 13.79 -20.19
CA THR A 10 6.15 13.26 -21.56
C THR A 10 4.76 13.09 -22.17
N LEU A 11 4.65 13.05 -23.50
CA LEU A 11 3.38 12.78 -24.17
C LEU A 11 2.79 11.42 -23.73
N GLU A 12 3.63 10.42 -23.47
CA GLU A 12 3.18 9.13 -22.91
C GLU A 12 2.45 9.30 -21.57
N GLU A 13 3.04 10.05 -20.64
CA GLU A 13 2.47 10.31 -19.32
C GLU A 13 1.19 11.14 -19.41
N ALA A 14 1.20 12.20 -20.23
CA ALA A 14 0.04 13.06 -20.43
C ALA A 14 -1.15 12.30 -21.04
N ILE A 15 -0.89 11.41 -22.00
CA ILE A 15 -1.93 10.58 -22.57
C ILE A 15 -2.43 9.56 -21.53
N GLN A 16 -1.54 8.89 -20.79
CA GLN A 16 -1.97 7.96 -19.72
C GLN A 16 -2.89 8.63 -18.70
N MET A 17 -2.61 9.87 -18.32
CA MET A 17 -3.47 10.67 -17.44
C MET A 17 -4.81 11.02 -18.06
N ALA A 18 -4.88 11.23 -19.38
CA ALA A 18 -6.14 11.52 -20.09
C ALA A 18 -7.03 10.28 -20.29
N TYR A 19 -6.47 9.07 -20.13
CA TYR A 19 -7.24 7.81 -20.09
C TYR A 19 -7.64 7.40 -18.68
N ASP A 20 -7.24 8.16 -17.66
CA ASP A 20 -7.64 7.95 -16.28
C ASP A 20 -8.98 8.66 -16.04
N ASP A 21 -10.02 7.90 -15.68
CA ASP A 21 -11.38 8.43 -15.52
C ASP A 21 -11.50 9.42 -14.34
N ASP A 22 -10.49 9.46 -13.46
CA ASP A 22 -10.42 10.35 -12.29
C ASP A 22 -9.94 11.78 -12.64
N ILE A 23 -9.47 12.03 -13.87
CA ILE A 23 -8.89 13.32 -14.29
C ILE A 23 -9.62 13.84 -15.54
N ASP A 24 -10.44 14.89 -15.39
CA ASP A 24 -11.12 15.56 -16.52
C ASP A 24 -10.15 16.45 -17.32
N VAL A 25 -9.38 15.83 -18.21
CA VAL A 25 -8.47 16.50 -19.14
C VAL A 25 -9.26 17.16 -20.27
N HIS A 26 -9.21 18.49 -20.33
CA HIS A 26 -9.83 19.28 -21.40
C HIS A 26 -9.02 19.28 -22.70
N GLU A 27 -7.71 19.56 -22.61
CA GLU A 27 -6.81 19.73 -23.75
C GLU A 27 -5.40 19.23 -23.40
N ILE A 28 -4.68 18.76 -24.42
CA ILE A 28 -3.26 18.37 -24.31
C ILE A 28 -2.46 19.21 -25.31
N TYR A 29 -1.48 19.97 -24.81
CA TYR A 29 -0.54 20.72 -25.62
C TYR A 29 0.76 19.94 -25.71
N ILE A 30 1.28 19.76 -26.93
CA ILE A 30 2.50 18.96 -27.18
C ILE A 30 3.59 19.90 -27.66
N GLU A 31 4.76 19.87 -27.01
CA GLU A 31 5.93 20.59 -27.47
C GLU A 31 6.41 19.96 -28.80
N PRO A 32 6.61 20.77 -29.86
CA PRO A 32 7.01 20.23 -31.16
C PRO A 32 8.35 19.50 -31.04
N PRO A 33 8.47 18.27 -31.58
CA PRO A 33 9.72 17.50 -31.51
C PRO A 33 10.86 18.23 -32.23
N GLU A 34 12.10 18.05 -31.75
CA GLU A 34 13.29 18.63 -32.39
C GLU A 34 13.40 18.19 -33.87
N ALA A 35 13.63 19.14 -34.76
CA ALA A 35 13.64 18.89 -36.21
C ALA A 35 14.90 18.15 -36.69
N ASN A 36 14.66 17.14 -37.55
CA ASN A 36 15.57 16.45 -38.49
C ASN A 36 16.57 15.40 -37.94
N ILE A 37 16.23 14.12 -38.16
CA ILE A 37 16.77 13.32 -39.29
C ILE A 37 15.61 12.50 -39.88
N LEU A 38 15.23 12.76 -41.12
CA LEU A 38 14.35 11.91 -41.92
C LEU A 38 15.03 10.55 -42.13
N THR A 39 14.69 9.57 -41.29
CA THR A 39 14.85 8.16 -41.67
C THR A 39 13.51 7.69 -42.16
N ASP A 40 13.46 7.27 -43.42
CA ASP A 40 12.34 6.61 -44.12
C ASP A 40 11.80 5.33 -43.42
N LYS A 41 12.35 4.99 -42.26
CA LYS A 41 12.02 3.80 -41.47
C LYS A 41 10.86 3.98 -40.48
N ASP A 42 10.33 5.18 -40.30
CA ASP A 42 9.25 5.45 -39.33
C ASP A 42 7.85 5.58 -39.97
N SER A 43 7.68 5.21 -41.24
CA SER A 43 6.35 5.07 -41.83
C SER A 43 5.75 3.70 -41.45
N GLY A 44 5.04 3.67 -40.32
CA GLY A 44 4.20 2.54 -39.94
C GLY A 44 3.06 2.33 -40.94
N GLU A 45 2.68 1.06 -41.16
CA GLU A 45 1.57 0.67 -42.03
C GLU A 45 0.24 1.25 -41.51
N GLU A 46 -0.45 2.04 -42.34
CA GLU A 46 -1.75 2.67 -42.02
C GLU A 46 -2.96 1.72 -42.18
N ASP A 47 -2.83 0.45 -41.79
CA ASP A 47 -3.95 -0.51 -41.82
C ASP A 47 -4.31 -0.96 -40.39
N GLY A 48 -4.74 0.01 -39.57
CA GLY A 48 -5.24 -0.24 -38.22
C GLY A 48 -5.34 1.04 -37.39
N GLY A 49 -6.42 1.79 -37.57
CA GLY A 49 -6.60 3.10 -36.95
C GLY A 49 -6.52 3.13 -35.41
N GLY A 50 -5.92 4.20 -34.90
CA GLY A 50 -6.37 4.89 -33.68
C GLY A 50 -5.91 4.41 -32.30
N LEU A 51 -4.97 3.47 -32.19
CA LEU A 51 -4.46 3.03 -30.88
C LEU A 51 -3.07 3.62 -30.57
N LEU A 52 -2.84 3.98 -29.31
CA LEU A 52 -1.56 4.49 -28.76
C LEU A 52 -0.33 3.67 -29.16
N ASP A 53 -0.54 2.38 -29.39
CA ASP A 53 0.49 1.42 -29.78
C ASP A 53 1.13 1.72 -31.15
N ASN A 54 0.52 2.62 -31.95
CA ASN A 54 1.02 3.04 -33.25
C ASN A 54 2.00 4.23 -33.17
N LEU A 55 2.23 4.81 -32.00
CA LEU A 55 3.18 5.90 -31.81
C LEU A 55 4.58 5.34 -31.53
N SER A 56 5.56 5.77 -32.30
CA SER A 56 6.97 5.45 -32.03
C SER A 56 7.40 6.08 -30.70
N GLY A 57 8.41 5.48 -30.05
CA GLY A 57 8.98 6.06 -28.82
C GLY A 57 9.42 7.53 -29.00
N ARG A 58 9.85 7.94 -30.20
CA ARG A 58 10.18 9.33 -30.51
C ARG A 58 8.97 10.27 -30.53
N GLN A 59 7.78 9.77 -30.86
CA GLN A 59 6.54 10.54 -30.82
C GLN A 59 5.99 10.65 -29.40
N LEU A 60 6.34 9.74 -28.49
CA LEU A 60 5.87 9.69 -27.10
C LEU A 60 6.75 10.44 -26.10
N LEU A 61 8.02 10.69 -26.46
CA LEU A 61 9.00 11.43 -25.66
C LEU A 61 8.89 12.97 -25.64
N PRO A 62 8.25 13.66 -26.60
CA PRO A 62 8.09 15.11 -26.54
C PRO A 62 7.36 15.52 -25.26
N LYS A 63 7.69 16.70 -24.73
CA LYS A 63 6.99 17.20 -23.54
C LYS A 63 5.55 17.54 -23.89
N ALA A 64 4.65 17.32 -22.94
CA ALA A 64 3.25 17.66 -23.05
C ALA A 64 2.75 18.37 -21.79
N GLU A 65 1.76 19.23 -21.98
CA GLU A 65 1.06 19.97 -20.93
C GLU A 65 -0.43 19.63 -21.00
N LEU A 66 -1.05 19.47 -19.82
CA LEU A 66 -2.46 19.13 -19.67
C LEU A 66 -3.23 20.37 -19.21
N VAL A 67 -4.37 20.65 -19.84
CA VAL A 67 -5.37 21.59 -19.34
C VAL A 67 -6.52 20.79 -18.79
N LEU A 68 -6.81 20.94 -17.51
CA LEU A 68 -7.93 20.28 -16.85
C LEU A 68 -9.17 21.16 -16.93
N ARG A 69 -10.37 20.57 -17.08
CA ARG A 69 -11.61 21.31 -16.83
C ARG A 69 -11.72 21.50 -15.33
N SER A 70 -11.94 22.74 -14.89
CA SER A 70 -12.32 22.96 -13.49
C SER A 70 -13.64 22.24 -13.26
N ALA A 71 -13.63 21.13 -12.53
CA ALA A 71 -14.84 20.55 -12.04
C ALA A 71 -15.58 21.61 -11.22
N VAL A 72 -16.88 21.72 -11.52
CA VAL A 72 -17.87 22.43 -10.72
C VAL A 72 -17.60 22.11 -9.24
N THR A 73 -17.51 23.13 -8.40
CA THR A 73 -17.56 22.97 -6.95
C THR A 73 -18.88 22.34 -6.61
N VAL A 74 -18.90 21.01 -6.50
CA VAL A 74 -19.82 20.36 -5.59
C VAL A 74 -19.39 20.90 -4.24
N ASP A 75 -20.29 21.60 -3.54
CA ASP A 75 -20.12 21.85 -2.12
C ASP A 75 -20.07 20.46 -1.46
N GLU A 76 -18.89 19.85 -1.45
CA GLU A 76 -18.55 18.86 -0.45
C GLU A 76 -18.73 19.61 0.86
N ALA A 77 -19.86 19.34 1.52
CA ALA A 77 -19.99 19.67 2.92
C ALA A 77 -18.70 19.16 3.56
N GLU A 78 -17.88 20.07 4.08
CA GLU A 78 -16.63 19.68 4.72
C GLU A 78 -16.97 18.52 5.65
N PRO A 79 -16.25 17.38 5.54
CA PRO A 79 -16.54 16.23 6.36
C PRO A 79 -16.58 16.76 7.79
N GLU A 80 -17.74 16.62 8.45
CA GLU A 80 -17.84 17.01 9.85
C GLU A 80 -16.67 16.31 10.53
N GLU A 81 -15.68 17.10 10.96
CA GLU A 81 -14.55 16.59 11.71
C GLU A 81 -15.20 15.82 12.86
N ILE A 82 -15.12 14.48 12.80
CA ILE A 82 -15.48 13.65 13.94
C ILE A 82 -14.37 13.94 14.95
N LEU A 83 -14.46 15.08 15.62
CA LEU A 83 -13.73 15.39 16.81
C LEU A 83 -14.23 14.35 17.80
N VAL A 84 -13.52 13.24 17.89
CA VAL A 84 -13.73 12.25 18.94
C VAL A 84 -13.39 12.98 20.23
N ARG A 85 -14.41 13.62 20.83
CA ARG A 85 -14.23 14.40 22.04
C ARG A 85 -13.88 13.42 23.15
N PRO A 86 -12.75 13.60 23.85
CA PRO A 86 -12.39 12.73 24.95
C PRO A 86 -13.54 12.67 25.95
N ALA A 87 -14.02 11.46 26.23
CA ALA A 87 -14.97 11.26 27.30
C ALA A 87 -14.26 11.65 28.61
N ASN A 88 -14.69 12.76 29.22
CA ASN A 88 -14.26 13.24 30.54
C ASN A 88 -12.92 13.98 30.62
N GLY A 89 -12.48 14.67 29.56
CA GLY A 89 -11.31 15.57 29.66
C GLY A 89 -9.96 14.86 29.71
N SER A 90 -9.88 13.63 29.19
CA SER A 90 -8.62 12.97 28.85
C SER A 90 -7.87 13.71 27.73
N ASP A 91 -6.56 13.45 27.61
CA ASP A 91 -5.73 14.01 26.54
C ASP A 91 -6.28 13.51 25.19
N PRO A 92 -6.46 14.37 24.16
CA PRO A 92 -6.83 13.92 22.81
C PRO A 92 -5.94 12.77 22.28
N ASN A 93 -4.67 12.71 22.71
CA ASN A 93 -3.77 11.61 22.37
C ASN A 93 -4.23 10.25 22.95
N ASP A 94 -4.88 10.24 24.12
CA ASP A 94 -5.41 9.03 24.73
C ASP A 94 -6.51 8.42 23.84
N VAL A 95 -7.34 9.28 23.21
CA VAL A 95 -8.41 8.85 22.31
C VAL A 95 -7.85 8.18 21.05
N TYR A 96 -6.82 8.76 20.43
CA TYR A 96 -6.21 8.14 19.24
C TYR A 96 -5.51 6.82 19.58
N LEU A 97 -4.91 6.74 20.77
CA LEU A 97 -4.31 5.50 21.26
C LEU A 97 -5.39 4.45 21.52
N ASP A 98 -6.50 4.80 22.15
CA ASP A 98 -7.63 3.90 22.40
C ASP A 98 -8.18 3.32 21.08
N ILE A 99 -8.39 4.17 20.06
CA ILE A 99 -8.82 3.74 18.73
C ILE A 99 -7.81 2.79 18.10
N PHE A 100 -6.52 3.11 18.20
CA PHE A 100 -5.46 2.25 17.67
C PHE A 100 -5.42 0.88 18.39
N GLU A 101 -5.59 0.87 19.72
CA GLU A 101 -5.58 -0.35 20.53
C GLU A 101 -6.82 -1.23 20.35
N GLU A 102 -7.93 -0.70 19.82
CA GLU A 102 -9.04 -1.56 19.36
C GLU A 102 -8.59 -2.53 18.25
N PHE A 103 -7.66 -2.09 17.38
CA PHE A 103 -7.12 -2.89 16.26
C PHE A 103 -5.82 -3.62 16.62
N LEU A 104 -4.86 -2.92 17.21
CA LEU A 104 -3.55 -3.44 17.61
C LEU A 104 -3.43 -3.59 19.12
N GLY A 105 -4.48 -4.17 19.70
CA GLY A 105 -4.60 -4.39 21.13
C GLY A 105 -3.68 -5.46 21.70
N ASP A 106 -3.83 -5.67 22.99
CA ASP A 106 -2.96 -6.49 23.82
C ASP A 106 -2.90 -7.99 23.41
N ASP A 107 -3.94 -8.47 22.73
CA ASP A 107 -4.03 -9.79 22.11
C ASP A 107 -3.14 -9.92 20.87
N VAL A 108 -3.17 -8.92 19.97
CA VAL A 108 -2.30 -8.87 18.79
C VAL A 108 -0.85 -8.72 19.21
N ILE A 109 -0.57 -7.80 20.14
CA ILE A 109 0.77 -7.64 20.70
C ILE A 109 1.24 -8.92 21.38
N GLY A 110 0.35 -9.58 22.14
CA GLY A 110 0.63 -10.87 22.78
C GLY A 110 1.02 -11.95 21.77
N LEU A 111 0.27 -12.08 20.67
CA LEU A 111 0.58 -13.00 19.58
C LEU A 111 1.96 -12.72 18.99
N LEU A 112 2.25 -11.46 18.63
CA LEU A 112 3.53 -11.07 18.04
C LEU A 112 4.70 -11.36 18.98
N VAL A 113 4.56 -11.03 20.27
CA VAL A 113 5.57 -11.29 21.30
C VAL A 113 5.83 -12.78 21.46
N GLU A 114 4.77 -13.58 21.62
CA GLU A 114 4.90 -15.03 21.82
C GLU A 114 5.60 -15.69 20.64
N GLN A 115 5.11 -15.43 19.42
CA GLN A 115 5.62 -16.08 18.22
C GLN A 115 7.02 -15.60 17.85
N SER A 116 7.34 -14.31 18.06
CA SER A 116 8.68 -13.77 17.82
C SER A 116 9.72 -14.36 18.78
N ASN A 117 9.37 -14.50 20.08
CA ASN A 117 10.26 -15.14 21.05
C ASN A 117 10.48 -16.62 20.73
N LYS A 118 9.42 -17.36 20.37
CA LYS A 118 9.52 -18.76 19.90
C LYS A 118 10.43 -18.87 18.67
N TYR A 119 10.27 -17.98 17.69
CA TYR A 119 11.09 -17.98 16.49
C TYR A 119 12.55 -17.66 16.76
N ALA A 120 12.84 -16.69 17.62
CA ALA A 120 14.20 -16.39 18.02
C ALA A 120 14.89 -17.60 18.70
N LEU A 121 14.19 -18.31 19.59
CA LEU A 121 14.69 -19.56 20.17
C LEU A 121 14.94 -20.63 19.11
N PHE A 122 14.02 -20.78 18.15
CA PHE A 122 14.18 -21.70 17.00
C PHE A 122 15.43 -21.36 16.16
N CYS A 123 15.77 -20.08 16.03
CA CYS A 123 16.99 -19.60 15.38
C CYS A 123 18.25 -19.68 16.26
N ASN A 124 18.22 -20.42 17.38
CA ASN A 124 19.30 -20.53 18.35
C ASN A 124 19.77 -19.17 18.90
N GLN A 125 18.86 -18.21 19.04
CA GLN A 125 19.15 -16.99 19.79
C GLN A 125 18.80 -17.20 21.25
N PRO A 126 19.79 -17.36 22.16
CA PRO A 126 19.51 -17.48 23.57
C PRO A 126 19.00 -16.12 24.08
N HIS A 127 17.82 -16.13 24.71
CA HIS A 127 17.24 -14.97 25.41
C HIS A 127 16.88 -13.75 24.55
N PRO A 128 15.99 -13.88 23.56
CA PRO A 128 15.42 -12.72 22.87
C PRO A 128 14.66 -11.79 23.84
N ASN A 129 13.93 -12.37 24.81
CA ASN A 129 13.17 -11.70 25.86
C ASN A 129 12.46 -10.44 25.35
N ILE A 130 11.81 -10.52 24.18
CA ILE A 130 11.07 -9.40 23.60
C ILE A 130 9.84 -9.20 24.48
N SER A 131 9.69 -8.03 25.10
CA SER A 131 8.53 -7.70 25.93
C SER A 131 7.39 -7.10 25.09
N LYS A 132 6.19 -6.97 25.70
CA LYS A 132 5.07 -6.28 25.07
C LYS A 132 5.40 -4.81 24.80
N GLU A 133 6.04 -4.14 25.75
CA GLU A 133 6.43 -2.74 25.68
C GLU A 133 7.44 -2.51 24.56
N GLU A 134 8.42 -3.41 24.42
CA GLU A 134 9.38 -3.35 23.31
C GLU A 134 8.71 -3.61 21.96
N MET A 135 7.76 -4.55 21.88
CA MET A 135 7.00 -4.78 20.65
C MET A 135 6.14 -3.56 20.27
N LYS A 136 5.41 -2.97 21.23
CA LYS A 136 4.65 -1.72 21.02
C LYS A 136 5.57 -0.59 20.56
N CYS A 137 6.73 -0.41 21.21
CA CYS A 137 7.73 0.59 20.82
C CYS A 137 8.28 0.35 19.41
N ALA A 138 8.59 -0.91 19.04
CA ALA A 138 9.05 -1.25 17.71
C ALA A 138 7.99 -0.96 16.63
N ILE A 139 6.70 -1.24 16.90
CA ILE A 139 5.60 -0.88 16.01
C ILE A 139 5.46 0.65 15.90
N GLY A 140 5.57 1.38 17.02
CA GLY A 140 5.57 2.84 17.02
C GLY A 140 6.70 3.42 16.17
N ILE A 141 7.91 2.85 16.23
CA ILE A 141 9.02 3.22 15.35
C ILE A 141 8.67 2.92 13.88
N LEU A 142 8.04 1.79 13.56
CA LEU A 142 7.60 1.50 12.18
C LEU A 142 6.59 2.54 11.66
N ILE A 143 5.67 2.99 12.51
CA ILE A 143 4.71 4.05 12.16
C ILE A 143 5.44 5.37 11.89
N VAL A 144 6.32 5.80 12.80
CA VAL A 144 7.08 7.06 12.65
C VAL A 144 7.95 7.04 11.40
N THR A 145 8.66 5.94 11.16
CA THR A 145 9.55 5.79 9.99
C THR A 145 8.78 5.58 8.68
N GLY A 146 7.48 5.27 8.75
CA GLY A 146 6.62 5.14 7.57
C GLY A 146 6.20 6.46 6.95
N TYR A 147 6.02 7.54 7.74
CA TYR A 147 5.71 8.87 7.22
C TYR A 147 6.92 9.81 7.20
N ASN A 148 7.92 9.57 8.04
CA ASN A 148 9.18 10.32 8.04
C ASN A 148 10.28 9.47 7.41
N GLU A 149 10.31 9.39 6.08
CA GLU A 149 11.25 8.53 5.35
C GLU A 149 12.66 9.14 5.27
N LEU A 150 13.67 8.39 5.70
CA LEU A 150 15.08 8.71 5.49
C LEU A 150 15.68 7.80 4.40
N PRO A 151 16.84 8.16 3.78
CA PRO A 151 17.48 7.36 2.73
C PRO A 151 17.83 5.91 3.12
N GLY A 152 17.73 5.58 4.41
CA GLY A 152 18.04 4.27 4.96
C GLY A 152 17.60 4.17 6.41
N ARG A 153 17.16 2.97 6.79
CA ARG A 153 16.60 2.70 8.12
C ARG A 153 17.56 2.98 9.28
N ASP A 154 18.86 2.92 9.06
CA ASP A 154 19.81 3.12 10.16
C ASP A 154 20.07 4.59 10.48
N PHE A 155 19.71 5.50 9.56
CA PHE A 155 19.91 6.94 9.72
C PHE A 155 19.08 7.55 10.84
N TYR A 156 17.95 6.93 11.23
CA TYR A 156 17.18 7.40 12.39
C TYR A 156 17.99 7.40 13.70
N TRP A 157 19.05 6.58 13.78
CA TRP A 157 19.98 6.49 14.91
C TRP A 157 21.34 7.14 14.63
N ASP A 158 21.45 7.98 13.60
CA ASP A 158 22.68 8.72 13.33
C ASP A 158 23.00 9.68 14.49
N SER A 159 24.27 10.05 14.61
CA SER A 159 24.73 11.09 15.54
C SER A 159 24.62 12.49 14.94
N LYS A 160 24.54 12.61 13.61
CA LYS A 160 24.43 13.90 12.92
C LYS A 160 22.99 14.43 12.93
N MET A 161 22.85 15.74 13.12
CA MET A 161 21.56 16.42 13.29
C MET A 161 20.66 16.41 12.04
N ASP A 162 21.23 16.22 10.85
CA ASP A 162 20.50 16.20 9.58
C ASP A 162 19.74 14.90 9.34
N MET A 163 20.13 13.82 10.02
CA MET A 163 19.55 12.48 9.85
C MET A 163 18.97 11.91 11.16
N LYS A 164 19.50 12.32 12.32
CA LYS A 164 19.03 11.83 13.62
C LYS A 164 17.56 12.17 13.85
N ASN A 165 16.77 11.15 14.18
CA ASN A 165 15.42 11.33 14.70
C ASN A 165 15.40 11.03 16.20
N SER A 166 15.22 12.04 17.05
CA SER A 166 15.24 11.88 18.51
C SER A 166 14.11 10.98 19.03
N MET A 167 12.91 11.06 18.46
CA MET A 167 11.79 10.20 18.85
C MET A 167 12.12 8.72 18.64
N VAL A 168 12.83 8.38 17.56
CA VAL A 168 13.25 7.01 17.27
C VAL A 168 14.51 6.61 18.07
N SER A 169 15.52 7.48 18.10
CA SER A 169 16.81 7.15 18.72
C SER A 169 16.71 7.00 20.23
N ASP A 170 15.84 7.79 20.87
CA ASP A 170 15.72 7.86 22.32
C ASP A 170 14.71 6.82 22.85
N SER A 171 13.79 6.33 22.02
CA SER A 171 12.79 5.30 22.39
C SER A 171 13.35 3.87 22.39
N MET A 172 14.25 3.54 21.46
CA MET A 172 14.88 2.22 21.41
C MET A 172 16.27 2.28 20.79
N ARG A 173 17.23 1.52 21.32
CA ARG A 173 18.56 1.38 20.71
C ARG A 173 18.47 0.69 19.34
N ARG A 174 19.19 1.20 18.33
CA ARG A 174 19.25 0.65 16.96
C ARG A 174 19.36 -0.87 16.89
N ASP A 175 20.33 -1.43 17.62
CA ASP A 175 20.63 -2.86 17.52
C ASP A 175 19.55 -3.71 18.19
N ARG A 176 18.83 -3.17 19.19
CA ARG A 176 17.65 -3.82 19.78
C ARG A 176 16.47 -3.81 18.82
N PHE A 177 16.20 -2.68 18.17
CA PHE A 177 15.17 -2.60 17.13
C PHE A 177 15.44 -3.58 15.99
N ARG A 178 16.68 -3.61 15.47
CA ARG A 178 17.10 -4.58 14.44
C ARG A 178 16.89 -6.02 14.89
N GLN A 179 17.19 -6.34 16.16
CA GLN A 179 16.98 -7.68 16.71
C GLN A 179 15.49 -8.04 16.74
N ILE A 180 14.63 -7.14 17.21
CA ILE A 180 13.17 -7.38 17.25
C ILE A 180 12.63 -7.59 15.84
N ILE A 181 12.94 -6.69 14.90
CA ILE A 181 12.48 -6.81 13.50
C ILE A 181 13.01 -8.09 12.83
N LYS A 182 14.25 -8.49 13.13
CA LYS A 182 14.83 -9.73 12.59
C LYS A 182 14.05 -10.98 13.00
N TYR A 183 13.51 -11.00 14.23
CA TYR A 183 12.80 -12.15 14.78
C TYR A 183 11.28 -11.97 14.80
N LEU A 184 10.75 -10.90 14.21
CA LEU A 184 9.31 -10.66 14.13
C LEU A 184 8.61 -11.84 13.45
N HIS A 185 7.66 -12.44 14.15
CA HIS A 185 6.96 -13.63 13.70
C HIS A 185 5.50 -13.64 14.17
N CYS A 186 4.64 -14.33 13.43
CA CYS A 186 3.20 -14.37 13.69
C CYS A 186 2.64 -15.79 13.83
N ALA A 187 3.43 -16.85 13.66
CA ALA A 187 3.00 -18.24 13.74
C ALA A 187 4.10 -19.16 14.26
N ASP A 188 3.76 -20.34 14.78
CA ASP A 188 4.74 -21.30 15.27
C ASP A 188 5.32 -22.12 14.12
N ASN A 189 6.64 -22.06 13.92
CA ASN A 189 7.31 -22.81 12.86
C ASN A 189 7.29 -24.34 13.04
N LEU A 190 6.92 -24.83 14.21
CA LEU A 190 6.73 -26.25 14.47
C LEU A 190 5.39 -26.79 13.97
N GLN A 191 4.47 -25.91 13.54
CA GLN A 191 3.12 -26.27 13.10
C GLN A 191 2.80 -25.71 11.70
N PRO A 192 3.55 -26.11 10.64
CA PRO A 192 3.34 -25.57 9.31
C PRO A 192 2.04 -26.06 8.68
N HIS A 193 1.27 -25.14 8.08
CA HIS A 193 0.08 -25.48 7.29
C HIS A 193 0.40 -25.50 5.79
N LEU A 194 0.75 -26.68 5.27
CA LEU A 194 1.33 -26.82 3.92
C LEU A 194 0.39 -26.40 2.77
N GLN A 195 -0.92 -26.39 2.99
CA GLN A 195 -1.90 -25.98 1.97
C GLN A 195 -2.12 -24.47 1.92
N ASP A 196 -1.71 -23.72 2.95
CA ASP A 196 -1.87 -22.27 3.01
C ASP A 196 -0.49 -21.63 2.84
N LYS A 197 -0.20 -21.04 1.68
CA LYS A 197 1.10 -20.39 1.42
C LYS A 197 1.35 -19.17 2.32
N MET A 198 0.29 -18.61 2.91
CA MET A 198 0.36 -17.47 3.83
C MET A 198 0.21 -17.87 5.30
N TRP A 199 0.36 -19.17 5.62
CA TRP A 199 0.16 -19.71 6.97
C TRP A 199 0.95 -18.98 8.08
N LYS A 200 2.11 -18.42 7.74
CA LYS A 200 2.94 -17.66 8.69
C LYS A 200 2.30 -16.34 9.15
N LEU A 201 1.41 -15.77 8.34
CA LEU A 201 0.67 -14.54 8.67
C LEU A 201 -0.78 -14.84 9.11
N ARG A 202 -1.28 -16.05 8.84
CA ARG A 202 -2.68 -16.43 9.08
C ARG A 202 -3.17 -16.10 10.49
N PRO A 203 -2.44 -16.42 11.59
CA PRO A 203 -2.91 -16.09 12.93
C PRO A 203 -3.10 -14.58 13.17
N LEU A 204 -2.21 -13.75 12.61
CA LEU A 204 -2.33 -12.30 12.70
C LEU A 204 -3.48 -11.79 11.82
N MET A 205 -3.59 -12.30 10.59
CA MET A 205 -4.66 -11.90 9.67
C MET A 205 -6.04 -12.22 10.25
N ASP A 206 -6.25 -13.43 10.77
CA ASP A 206 -7.55 -13.84 11.32
C ASP A 206 -7.93 -13.01 12.54
N LEU A 207 -6.94 -12.66 13.39
CA LEU A 207 -7.15 -11.79 14.53
C LEU A 207 -7.53 -10.36 14.09
N LEU A 208 -6.82 -9.78 13.14
CA LEU A 208 -7.14 -8.46 12.59
C LEU A 208 -8.52 -8.44 11.91
N LYS A 209 -8.84 -9.45 11.09
CA LYS A 209 -10.17 -9.59 10.45
C LYS A 209 -11.29 -9.64 11.48
N SER A 210 -11.08 -10.37 12.58
CA SER A 210 -12.09 -10.42 13.66
C SER A 210 -12.34 -9.04 14.29
N LYS A 211 -11.29 -8.23 14.45
CA LYS A 211 -11.39 -6.86 14.98
C LYS A 211 -12.02 -5.90 13.97
N PHE A 212 -11.65 -6.02 12.69
CA PHE A 212 -12.20 -5.19 11.61
C PHE A 212 -13.72 -5.37 11.50
N ILE A 213 -14.18 -6.63 11.51
CA ILE A 213 -15.62 -6.95 11.48
C ILE A 213 -16.32 -6.48 12.76
N LYS A 214 -15.70 -6.66 13.95
CA LYS A 214 -16.28 -6.24 15.23
C LYS A 214 -16.51 -4.72 15.30
N ASN A 215 -15.60 -3.94 14.75
CA ASN A 215 -15.63 -2.47 14.82
C ASN A 215 -16.32 -1.82 13.62
N TRP A 216 -16.77 -2.61 12.65
CA TRP A 216 -17.51 -2.14 11.50
C TRP A 216 -19.01 -2.02 11.80
N ILE A 217 -19.65 -0.97 11.29
CA ILE A 217 -21.10 -0.80 11.32
C ILE A 217 -21.63 -1.27 9.96
N PRO A 218 -22.52 -2.29 9.91
CA PRO A 218 -23.02 -2.80 8.64
C PRO A 218 -23.72 -1.72 7.79
N GLU A 219 -23.32 -1.66 6.53
CA GLU A 219 -23.84 -0.73 5.52
C GLU A 219 -24.43 -1.51 4.33
N GLN A 220 -25.23 -0.83 3.50
CA GLN A 220 -25.86 -1.44 2.34
C GLN A 220 -24.88 -1.63 1.18
N ASP A 221 -23.99 -0.66 0.98
CA ASP A 221 -23.07 -0.60 -0.14
C ASP A 221 -21.66 -0.97 0.33
N LEU A 222 -21.02 -1.88 -0.41
CA LEU A 222 -19.68 -2.40 -0.15
C LEU A 222 -18.91 -2.47 -1.46
N ASP A 223 -17.64 -2.10 -1.40
CA ASP A 223 -16.72 -2.23 -2.52
C ASP A 223 -15.83 -3.46 -2.35
N TYR A 224 -15.62 -4.20 -3.44
CA TYR A 224 -14.75 -5.37 -3.48
C TYR A 224 -13.73 -5.20 -4.59
N ASP A 225 -12.51 -4.89 -4.20
CA ASP A 225 -11.41 -4.68 -5.13
C ASP A 225 -10.06 -5.17 -4.55
N GLU A 226 -9.00 -4.85 -5.24
CA GLU A 226 -7.72 -5.49 -5.17
C GLU A 226 -6.66 -4.46 -4.79
N SER A 227 -6.05 -4.64 -3.63
CA SER A 227 -4.91 -3.82 -3.19
C SER A 227 -3.59 -4.51 -3.49
N MET A 228 -2.58 -3.72 -3.86
CA MET A 228 -1.23 -4.20 -4.18
C MET A 228 -0.22 -3.76 -3.12
N ILE A 229 0.39 -4.74 -2.45
CA ILE A 229 1.45 -4.52 -1.46
C ILE A 229 2.80 -4.70 -2.15
N LYS A 230 3.53 -3.60 -2.37
CA LYS A 230 4.82 -3.58 -3.06
C LYS A 230 5.82 -4.56 -2.45
N TYR A 231 6.35 -5.47 -3.25
CA TYR A 231 7.33 -6.46 -2.79
C TYR A 231 8.19 -6.98 -3.95
N PHE A 232 9.51 -6.87 -3.82
CA PHE A 232 10.45 -7.30 -4.86
C PHE A 232 11.15 -8.63 -4.57
N GLY A 233 10.99 -9.19 -3.37
CA GLY A 233 11.66 -10.42 -2.97
C GLY A 233 11.13 -11.68 -3.67
N LYS A 234 11.63 -12.84 -3.24
CA LYS A 234 11.27 -14.14 -3.81
C LYS A 234 10.22 -14.80 -2.92
N HIS A 235 8.96 -14.79 -3.38
CA HIS A 235 7.86 -15.53 -2.75
C HIS A 235 6.90 -16.05 -3.83
N SER A 236 6.30 -17.22 -3.62
CA SER A 236 5.41 -17.86 -4.60
C SER A 236 4.07 -17.14 -4.79
N CYS A 237 3.61 -16.39 -3.77
CA CYS A 237 2.40 -15.56 -3.86
C CYS A 237 2.63 -14.19 -4.53
N LYS A 238 3.88 -13.82 -4.85
CA LYS A 238 4.16 -12.53 -5.51
C LYS A 238 3.52 -12.52 -6.91
N GLN A 239 2.75 -11.48 -7.18
CA GLN A 239 2.12 -11.23 -8.47
C GLN A 239 2.89 -10.16 -9.26
N PHE A 240 2.73 -10.25 -10.58
CA PHE A 240 3.09 -9.19 -11.51
C PHE A 240 1.83 -8.75 -12.26
N ILE A 241 1.44 -7.48 -12.09
CA ILE A 241 0.27 -6.91 -12.76
C ILE A 241 0.76 -5.78 -13.66
N ARG A 242 0.57 -5.95 -14.97
CA ARG A 242 0.91 -4.93 -15.97
C ARG A 242 -0.09 -3.78 -15.86
N GLY A 243 0.37 -2.54 -16.02
CA GLY A 243 -0.48 -1.34 -16.01
C GLY A 243 -0.74 -0.73 -14.63
N LYS A 244 -0.56 -1.45 -13.51
CA LYS A 244 -0.71 -0.87 -12.16
C LYS A 244 0.55 -0.10 -11.72
N PRO A 245 0.43 0.97 -10.90
CA PRO A 245 1.58 1.69 -10.34
C PRO A 245 2.55 0.77 -9.57
N ILE A 246 1.99 -0.16 -8.78
CA ILE A 246 2.74 -1.21 -8.10
C ILE A 246 2.67 -2.48 -8.94
N ARG A 247 3.65 -2.64 -9.84
CA ARG A 247 3.68 -3.79 -10.77
C ARG A 247 4.06 -5.10 -10.11
N PHE A 248 4.86 -5.08 -9.05
CA PHE A 248 5.37 -6.27 -8.36
C PHE A 248 5.01 -6.22 -6.88
N GLY A 249 4.26 -7.21 -6.41
CA GLY A 249 3.79 -7.21 -5.03
C GLY A 249 2.97 -8.41 -4.65
N TYR A 250 2.43 -8.37 -3.44
CA TYR A 250 1.33 -9.25 -3.06
C TYR A 250 0.02 -8.60 -3.45
N LYS A 251 -0.85 -9.36 -4.12
CA LYS A 251 -2.24 -8.98 -4.36
C LYS A 251 -3.06 -9.37 -3.13
N MET A 252 -3.90 -8.46 -2.67
CA MET A 252 -4.81 -8.65 -1.54
C MET A 252 -6.21 -8.27 -1.99
N TRP A 253 -7.16 -9.18 -1.78
CA TRP A 253 -8.58 -8.87 -1.95
C TRP A 253 -9.04 -8.09 -0.73
N CYS A 254 -9.71 -6.97 -0.96
CA CYS A 254 -10.20 -6.07 0.07
C CYS A 254 -11.71 -5.92 -0.08
N LEU A 255 -12.41 -5.92 1.04
CA LEU A 255 -13.82 -5.56 1.13
C LEU A 255 -13.90 -4.28 1.94
N ASN A 256 -14.34 -3.19 1.32
CA ASN A 256 -14.35 -1.86 1.89
C ASN A 256 -15.79 -1.33 2.03
N SER A 257 -16.03 -0.47 3.02
CA SER A 257 -17.29 0.28 3.12
C SER A 257 -17.31 1.46 2.15
N ALA A 258 -18.46 2.11 2.02
CA ALA A 258 -18.59 3.37 1.28
C ALA A 258 -17.77 4.53 1.89
N THR A 259 -17.26 4.35 3.12
CA THR A 259 -16.43 5.31 3.87
C THR A 259 -14.96 4.87 3.94
N ASP A 260 -14.51 4.02 3.01
CA ASP A 260 -13.15 3.49 2.89
C ASP A 260 -12.65 2.65 4.08
N TYR A 261 -13.56 2.19 4.95
CA TYR A 261 -13.20 1.30 6.04
C TYR A 261 -12.96 -0.12 5.52
N LEU A 262 -11.80 -0.70 5.81
CA LEU A 262 -11.49 -2.09 5.46
C LEU A 262 -12.25 -3.07 6.35
N VAL A 263 -13.36 -3.60 5.84
CA VAL A 263 -14.22 -4.57 6.54
C VAL A 263 -13.55 -5.93 6.63
N ASN A 264 -12.97 -6.40 5.52
CA ASN A 264 -12.39 -7.73 5.44
C ASN A 264 -11.31 -7.79 4.35
N PHE A 265 -10.40 -8.76 4.45
CA PHE A 265 -9.38 -8.97 3.43
C PHE A 265 -8.88 -10.41 3.38
N ASP A 266 -8.28 -10.79 2.25
CA ASP A 266 -7.49 -12.01 2.15
C ASP A 266 -6.38 -11.90 1.10
N MET A 267 -5.30 -12.65 1.32
CA MET A 267 -4.12 -12.61 0.46
C MET A 267 -4.31 -13.55 -0.73
N TYR A 268 -4.06 -13.06 -1.94
CA TYR A 268 -4.07 -13.91 -3.13
C TYR A 268 -2.89 -14.89 -3.11
N GLN A 269 -3.17 -16.18 -3.26
CA GLN A 269 -2.18 -17.26 -3.16
C GLN A 269 -1.90 -17.95 -4.49
N GLY A 270 -2.34 -17.38 -5.61
CA GLY A 270 -2.36 -18.04 -6.91
C GLY A 270 -3.65 -18.84 -7.14
N LYS A 271 -3.79 -19.44 -8.33
CA LYS A 271 -4.94 -20.26 -8.69
C LYS A 271 -5.09 -21.45 -7.76
N ASN A 272 -6.27 -21.60 -7.14
CA ASN A 272 -6.62 -22.79 -6.38
C ASN A 272 -7.12 -23.86 -7.37
N PRO A 273 -6.46 -25.02 -7.50
CA PRO A 273 -6.88 -26.06 -8.44
C PRO A 273 -8.24 -26.69 -8.08
N ARG A 274 -8.81 -26.36 -6.91
CA ARG A 274 -10.16 -26.77 -6.48
C ARG A 274 -11.17 -25.61 -6.49
N ALA A 275 -10.77 -24.41 -6.93
CA ALA A 275 -11.72 -23.36 -7.13
C ALA A 275 -12.71 -23.77 -8.23
N ASN A 276 -13.97 -23.42 -8.00
CA ASN A 276 -14.99 -23.66 -8.99
C ASN A 276 -14.84 -22.59 -10.07
N THR A 277 -14.25 -22.98 -11.18
CA THR A 277 -13.99 -22.12 -12.34
C THR A 277 -15.25 -21.44 -12.86
N VAL A 278 -16.45 -22.01 -12.63
CA VAL A 278 -17.72 -21.39 -13.02
C VAL A 278 -18.02 -20.15 -12.18
N TYR A 279 -17.76 -20.19 -10.86
CA TYR A 279 -17.94 -19.03 -9.98
C TYR A 279 -16.88 -17.96 -10.22
N GLU A 280 -15.60 -18.34 -10.40
CA GLU A 280 -14.55 -17.39 -10.78
C GLU A 280 -14.90 -16.70 -12.11
N THR A 281 -15.36 -17.44 -13.12
CA THR A 281 -15.76 -16.85 -14.42
C THR A 281 -17.01 -15.97 -14.30
N HIS A 282 -17.96 -16.28 -13.41
CA HIS A 282 -19.16 -15.44 -13.22
C HIS A 282 -18.86 -14.15 -12.45
N PHE A 283 -17.95 -14.15 -11.47
CA PHE A 283 -17.69 -12.97 -10.65
C PHE A 283 -16.45 -12.18 -11.08
N GLU A 284 -15.46 -12.79 -11.75
CA GLU A 284 -14.37 -12.04 -12.40
C GLU A 284 -14.85 -11.27 -13.65
N ASN A 285 -15.97 -11.68 -14.29
CA ASN A 285 -16.52 -11.00 -15.47
C ASN A 285 -17.69 -10.04 -15.18
N VAL A 286 -18.19 -9.98 -13.94
CA VAL A 286 -19.29 -9.07 -13.56
C VAL A 286 -18.78 -7.69 -13.08
N LEU A 287 -17.46 -7.53 -12.94
CA LEU A 287 -16.85 -6.30 -12.40
C LEU A 287 -15.87 -5.61 -13.38
N LEU A 288 -15.94 -5.93 -14.68
CA LEU A 288 -15.14 -5.27 -15.74
C LEU A 288 -16.01 -4.54 -16.79
N HIS A 289 -17.22 -4.12 -16.43
CA HIS A 289 -18.04 -3.20 -17.22
C HIS A 289 -18.64 -2.11 -16.35
#